data_AF-A0A5J4PU17-F1
#
_entry.id   AF-A0A5J4PU17-F1
#
_cell.length_a   1.000
_cell.length_b   1.000
_cell.length_c   1.000
_cell.angle_alpha   90.00
_cell.angle_beta   90.00
_cell.angle_gamma   90.00
#
_symmetry.space_group_name_H-M   'P 1'
#
loop_
_entity.id
_entity.type
_entity.pdbx_description
1 polymer ?
#
loop_
_entity_poly.entity_id
_entity_poly.type
_entity_poly.pdbx_seq_one_letter_code
_entity_poly.pdbx_strand_id
1 'polypeptide(L)'
;DTLIVGTSGRYEFKNKGLDVYLQALSRLQQDKGLKKNVLAFLTVPAWVGEAREDLRERLQSKKSFTQPLEVPFITHWLYNEAEDRTLGMLRHLGMKNRRDDKVKVIFVPCYLNGEDGIFNMTYYDLLLGQDLSVYPSYYEPWGYTPLESVAFKVPTITTDLAGFGHWVQDLENWHGIDDGVVVLHRSDSNYFEIADTVKDIISEFSAKSKTETASIRERAAGLAEQALWKHFIVHYYEAYDVALRNAGKRTNNLH
;
A
#
# COMPACT_ATOMS: atom_id res chain seq x y z
N ASP A 1 -7.49 4.99 20.27
CA ASP A 1 -6.32 5.17 19.39
C ASP A 1 -6.44 4.15 18.26
N THR A 2 -6.17 4.57 17.02
CA THR A 2 -6.42 3.78 15.79
C THR A 2 -5.19 3.86 14.91
N LEU A 3 -4.75 2.74 14.36
CA LEU A 3 -3.70 2.68 13.34
C LEU A 3 -4.35 2.74 11.95
N ILE A 4 -3.90 3.65 11.10
CA ILE A 4 -4.35 3.75 9.71
C ILE A 4 -3.31 3.05 8.83
N VAL A 5 -3.72 1.95 8.22
CA VAL A 5 -2.88 1.20 7.27
C VAL A 5 -3.46 1.31 5.86
N GLY A 6 -2.63 1.30 4.83
CA GLY A 6 -3.15 1.47 3.48
C GLY A 6 -2.39 0.68 2.41
N THR A 7 -3.10 0.38 1.33
CA THR A 7 -2.50 -0.01 0.06
C THR A 7 -3.11 0.82 -1.07
N SER A 8 -2.36 0.96 -2.15
CA SER A 8 -2.70 1.82 -3.28
C SER A 8 -2.05 1.34 -4.58
N GLY A 9 -2.55 1.82 -5.71
CA GLY A 9 -2.00 1.54 -7.04
C GLY A 9 -3.06 1.08 -8.03
N ARG A 10 -2.62 0.48 -9.14
CA ARG A 10 -3.54 -0.09 -10.13
C ARG A 10 -4.30 -1.27 -9.55
N TYR A 11 -5.53 -1.49 -10.02
CA TYR A 11 -6.33 -2.63 -9.60
C TYR A 11 -5.88 -3.92 -10.30
N GLU A 12 -4.74 -4.45 -9.86
CA GLU A 12 -4.23 -5.75 -10.25
C GLU A 12 -4.24 -6.68 -9.04
N PHE A 13 -5.37 -7.37 -8.86
CA PHE A 13 -5.68 -8.09 -7.62
C PHE A 13 -4.58 -9.04 -7.11
N LYS A 14 -3.92 -9.76 -8.04
CA LYS A 14 -2.82 -10.68 -7.73
C LYS A 14 -1.44 -10.03 -7.80
N ASN A 15 -1.15 -9.28 -8.87
CA ASN A 15 0.19 -8.69 -9.07
C ASN A 15 0.55 -7.67 -7.99
N LYS A 16 -0.41 -6.85 -7.56
CA LYS A 16 -0.23 -5.87 -6.47
C LYS A 16 -0.47 -6.48 -5.08
N GLY A 17 -0.81 -7.76 -5.02
CA GLY A 17 -1.03 -8.50 -3.78
C GLY A 17 -2.19 -8.01 -2.93
N LEU A 18 -3.25 -7.48 -3.57
CA LEU A 18 -4.45 -7.06 -2.84
C LEU A 18 -5.10 -8.25 -2.11
N ASP A 19 -4.99 -9.43 -2.70
CA ASP A 19 -5.41 -10.68 -2.07
C ASP A 19 -4.64 -10.99 -0.78
N VAL A 20 -3.31 -10.88 -0.81
CA VAL A 20 -2.45 -11.07 0.37
C VAL A 20 -2.75 -10.02 1.42
N TYR A 21 -2.94 -8.75 1.03
CA TYR A 21 -3.31 -7.68 1.95
C TYR A 21 -4.63 -7.98 2.68
N LEU A 22 -5.69 -8.36 1.94
CA LEU A 22 -6.98 -8.73 2.53
C LEU A 22 -6.87 -9.99 3.41
N GLN A 23 -6.08 -10.98 3.01
CA GLN A 23 -5.83 -12.19 3.80
C GLN A 23 -5.14 -11.86 5.13
N ALA A 24 -4.14 -10.95 5.11
CA ALA A 24 -3.44 -10.48 6.29
C ALA A 24 -4.38 -9.73 7.24
N LEU A 25 -5.24 -8.84 6.70
CA LEU A 25 -6.23 -8.11 7.50
C LEU A 25 -7.26 -9.03 8.17
N SER A 26 -7.72 -10.07 7.46
CA SER A 26 -8.61 -11.08 8.03
C SER A 26 -7.96 -11.84 9.18
N ARG A 27 -6.67 -12.19 9.06
CA ARG A 27 -5.91 -12.82 10.14
C ARG A 27 -5.65 -11.88 11.30
N LEU A 28 -5.35 -10.63 11.01
CA LEU A 28 -5.18 -9.57 12.01
C LEU A 28 -6.46 -9.33 12.81
N GLN A 29 -7.63 -9.43 12.17
CA GLN A 29 -8.93 -9.38 12.86
C GLN A 29 -9.11 -10.51 13.88
N GLN A 30 -8.49 -11.66 13.66
CA GLN A 30 -8.54 -12.83 14.54
C GLN A 30 -7.44 -12.84 15.61
N ASP A 31 -6.48 -11.92 15.52
CA ASP A 31 -5.36 -11.82 16.46
C ASP A 31 -5.83 -11.28 17.83
N LYS A 32 -5.73 -12.13 18.85
CA LYS A 32 -6.03 -11.76 20.26
C LYS A 32 -4.96 -10.82 20.86
N GLY A 33 -3.77 -10.81 20.26
CA GLY A 33 -2.66 -9.93 20.58
C GLY A 33 -2.94 -8.48 20.22
N LEU A 34 -3.68 -8.23 19.14
CA LEU A 34 -3.98 -6.87 18.64
C LEU A 34 -4.68 -6.02 19.70
N LYS A 35 -3.99 -4.98 20.18
CA LYS A 35 -4.52 -4.05 21.20
C LYS A 35 -5.19 -2.81 20.60
N LYS A 36 -4.75 -2.39 19.41
CA LYS A 36 -5.20 -1.17 18.74
C LYS A 36 -6.28 -1.47 17.70
N ASN A 37 -7.18 -0.51 17.45
CA ASN A 37 -8.05 -0.60 16.27
C ASN A 37 -7.22 -0.32 15.02
N VAL A 38 -7.57 -0.97 13.91
CA VAL A 38 -6.90 -0.79 12.61
C VAL A 38 -7.95 -0.38 11.58
N LEU A 39 -7.71 0.74 10.92
CA LEU A 39 -8.49 1.21 9.79
C LEU A 39 -7.64 1.01 8.52
N ALA A 40 -8.05 0.06 7.70
CA ALA A 40 -7.34 -0.36 6.50
C ALA A 40 -7.96 0.28 5.26
N PHE A 41 -7.18 1.07 4.53
CA PHE A 41 -7.57 1.66 3.26
C PHE A 41 -7.08 0.83 2.09
N LEU A 42 -7.99 0.56 1.16
CA LEU A 42 -7.69 0.00 -0.13
C LEU A 42 -8.02 1.07 -1.17
N THR A 43 -7.00 1.73 -1.73
CA THR A 43 -7.17 2.87 -2.63
C THR A 43 -6.72 2.49 -4.04
N VAL A 44 -7.57 1.72 -4.73
CA VAL A 44 -7.29 1.21 -6.08
C VAL A 44 -8.49 1.50 -6.98
N PRO A 45 -8.29 2.09 -8.17
CA PRO A 45 -9.39 2.45 -9.05
C PRO A 45 -10.04 1.19 -9.65
N ALA A 46 -11.35 1.08 -9.55
CA ALA A 46 -12.15 -0.02 -10.11
C ALA A 46 -13.13 0.51 -11.17
N TRP A 47 -14.08 -0.31 -11.57
CA TRP A 47 -15.17 0.11 -12.44
C TRP A 47 -16.23 0.90 -11.64
N VAL A 48 -15.81 2.09 -11.22
CA VAL A 48 -16.58 2.98 -10.36
C VAL A 48 -17.77 3.59 -11.10
N GLY A 49 -18.91 3.61 -10.42
CA GLY A 49 -20.08 4.41 -10.77
C GLY A 49 -20.02 5.76 -10.06
N GLU A 50 -21.02 6.06 -9.24
CA GLU A 50 -21.14 7.34 -8.54
C GLU A 50 -20.69 7.27 -7.06
N ALA A 51 -20.34 8.44 -6.52
CA ALA A 51 -20.15 8.63 -5.09
C ALA A 51 -21.42 8.24 -4.34
N ARG A 52 -21.25 7.58 -3.20
CA ARG A 52 -22.39 7.10 -2.42
C ARG A 52 -23.10 8.23 -1.69
N GLU A 53 -24.31 8.53 -2.14
CA GLU A 53 -25.14 9.57 -1.52
C GLU A 53 -25.43 9.27 -0.05
N ASP A 54 -25.77 8.02 0.27
CA ASP A 54 -26.06 7.59 1.64
C ASP A 54 -24.86 7.75 2.59
N LEU A 55 -23.63 7.56 2.08
CA LEU A 55 -22.40 7.86 2.82
C LEU A 55 -22.20 9.37 2.96
N ARG A 56 -22.39 10.14 1.89
CA ARG A 56 -22.25 11.60 1.88
C ARG A 56 -23.18 12.27 2.87
N GLU A 57 -24.46 11.89 2.87
CA GLU A 57 -25.45 12.36 3.83
C GLU A 57 -25.04 12.06 5.28
N ARG A 58 -24.55 10.85 5.56
CA ARG A 58 -24.07 10.48 6.91
C ARG A 58 -22.92 11.38 7.35
N LEU A 59 -21.92 11.59 6.49
CA LEU A 59 -20.76 12.44 6.77
C LEU A 59 -21.17 13.91 7.03
N GLN A 60 -22.12 14.44 6.26
CA GLN A 60 -22.58 15.83 6.40
C GLN A 60 -23.54 16.06 7.57
N SER A 61 -24.33 15.04 7.94
CA SER A 61 -25.41 15.18 8.92
C SER A 61 -24.95 15.50 10.36
N LYS A 62 -23.67 15.27 10.68
CA LYS A 62 -23.10 15.31 12.05
C LYS A 62 -23.82 14.40 13.06
N LYS A 63 -24.70 13.51 12.60
CA LYS A 63 -25.42 12.54 13.45
C LYS A 63 -24.53 11.33 13.72
N SER A 64 -24.73 10.70 14.87
CA SER A 64 -24.08 9.42 15.18
C SER A 64 -24.96 8.27 14.69
N PHE A 65 -24.34 7.31 14.00
CA PHE A 65 -24.99 6.10 13.51
C PHE A 65 -24.37 4.89 14.18
N THR A 66 -25.20 3.94 14.61
CA THR A 66 -24.76 2.69 15.26
C THR A 66 -24.87 1.47 14.34
N GLN A 67 -25.51 1.63 13.18
CA GLN A 67 -25.67 0.59 12.16
C GLN A 67 -24.78 0.86 10.95
N PRO A 68 -24.12 -0.17 10.38
CA PRO A 68 -23.37 -0.03 9.15
C PRO A 68 -24.28 0.38 7.99
N LEU A 69 -23.68 0.90 6.91
CA LEU A 69 -24.34 0.96 5.61
C LEU A 69 -24.46 -0.46 5.04
N GLU A 70 -25.34 -0.66 4.04
CA GLU A 70 -25.61 -1.98 3.44
C GLU A 70 -24.33 -2.68 2.98
N VAL A 71 -23.50 -1.96 2.21
CA VAL A 71 -22.15 -2.38 1.82
C VAL A 71 -21.13 -1.55 2.60
N PRO A 72 -20.67 -1.96 3.79
CA PRO A 72 -19.92 -1.09 4.70
C PRO A 72 -18.45 -0.91 4.33
N PHE A 73 -18.04 -1.31 3.13
CA PHE A 73 -16.66 -1.25 2.66
C PHE A 73 -16.45 -0.14 1.64
N ILE A 74 -17.41 0.09 0.75
CA ILE A 74 -17.22 0.95 -0.42
C ILE A 74 -17.63 2.38 -0.16
N THR A 75 -16.88 3.30 -0.75
CA THR A 75 -17.18 4.74 -0.75
C THR A 75 -17.94 5.18 -1.98
N HIS A 76 -17.86 4.42 -3.06
CA HIS A 76 -18.53 4.67 -4.34
C HIS A 76 -19.19 3.38 -4.80
N TRP A 77 -20.29 3.49 -5.53
CA TRP A 77 -20.92 2.32 -6.15
C TRP A 77 -20.00 1.75 -7.24
N LEU A 78 -20.06 0.43 -7.43
CA LEU A 78 -19.37 -0.26 -8.51
C LEU A 78 -20.42 -0.76 -9.51
N TYR A 79 -20.14 -0.63 -10.81
CA TYR A 79 -21.04 -1.18 -11.82
C TYR A 79 -21.12 -2.72 -11.76
N ASN A 80 -20.06 -3.37 -11.27
CA ASN A 80 -19.89 -4.82 -11.22
C ASN A 80 -19.64 -5.35 -9.79
N GLU A 81 -20.37 -4.82 -8.80
CA GLU A 81 -20.16 -5.14 -7.36
C GLU A 81 -20.17 -6.65 -7.05
N ALA A 82 -21.01 -7.42 -7.74
CA ALA A 82 -21.12 -8.86 -7.55
C ALA A 82 -19.87 -9.61 -8.01
N GLU A 83 -19.24 -9.19 -9.11
CA GLU A 83 -18.03 -9.81 -9.66
C GLU A 83 -16.72 -9.19 -9.14
N ASP A 84 -16.78 -8.06 -8.43
CA ASP A 84 -15.60 -7.40 -7.88
C ASP A 84 -14.78 -8.32 -6.98
N ARG A 85 -13.47 -8.45 -7.28
CA ARG A 85 -12.59 -9.42 -6.63
C ARG A 85 -12.30 -9.05 -5.17
N THR A 86 -12.22 -7.76 -4.87
CA THR A 86 -11.98 -7.27 -3.51
C THR A 86 -13.20 -7.57 -2.63
N LEU A 87 -14.39 -7.17 -3.09
CA LEU A 87 -15.62 -7.42 -2.36
C LEU A 87 -15.93 -8.92 -2.26
N GLY A 88 -15.68 -9.67 -3.33
CA GLY A 88 -15.77 -11.13 -3.33
C GLY A 88 -14.88 -11.77 -2.27
N MET A 89 -13.63 -11.32 -2.14
CA MET A 89 -12.72 -11.83 -1.13
C MET A 89 -13.10 -11.39 0.30
N LEU A 90 -13.51 -10.14 0.51
CA LEU A 90 -14.01 -9.68 1.82
C LEU A 90 -15.20 -10.53 2.29
N ARG A 91 -16.15 -10.83 1.38
CA ARG A 91 -17.28 -11.74 1.64
C ARG A 91 -16.78 -13.14 1.99
N HIS A 92 -15.86 -13.70 1.21
CA HIS A 92 -15.28 -15.03 1.44
C HIS A 92 -14.57 -15.15 2.79
N LEU A 93 -13.81 -14.12 3.18
CA LEU A 93 -13.10 -14.05 4.46
C LEU A 93 -14.01 -13.74 5.65
N GLY A 94 -15.31 -13.49 5.41
CA GLY A 94 -16.28 -13.18 6.44
C GLY A 94 -16.06 -11.82 7.12
N MET A 95 -15.29 -10.93 6.49
CA MET A 95 -15.11 -9.55 6.96
C MET A 95 -16.44 -8.80 6.77
N LYS A 96 -16.85 -8.00 7.78
CA LYS A 96 -18.16 -7.32 7.78
C LYS A 96 -18.15 -5.89 8.32
N ASN A 97 -17.02 -5.38 8.80
CA ASN A 97 -16.93 -4.08 9.50
C ASN A 97 -17.96 -3.94 10.65
N ARG A 98 -18.26 -5.03 11.38
CA ARG A 98 -19.22 -5.01 12.52
C ARG A 98 -18.70 -4.10 13.60
N ARG A 99 -19.56 -3.49 14.41
CA ARG A 99 -19.16 -2.56 15.49
C ARG A 99 -17.91 -3.01 16.26
N ASP A 100 -17.88 -4.25 16.72
CA ASP A 100 -16.83 -4.79 17.59
C ASP A 100 -15.58 -5.33 16.85
N ASP A 101 -15.59 -5.35 15.52
CA ASP A 101 -14.40 -5.75 14.75
C ASP A 101 -13.28 -4.73 14.96
N LYS A 102 -12.09 -5.17 15.40
CA LYS A 102 -10.95 -4.25 15.58
C LYS A 102 -10.33 -3.78 14.27
N VAL A 103 -10.48 -4.58 13.21
CA VAL A 103 -9.99 -4.26 11.86
C VAL A 103 -11.18 -3.85 11.01
N LYS A 104 -11.14 -2.65 10.43
CA LYS A 104 -12.13 -2.16 9.47
C LYS A 104 -11.47 -1.95 8.12
N VAL A 105 -12.18 -2.22 7.04
CA VAL A 105 -11.68 -2.00 5.67
C VAL A 105 -12.52 -0.95 4.97
N ILE A 106 -11.86 0.03 4.34
CA ILE A 106 -12.49 1.04 3.48
C ILE A 106 -11.88 0.90 2.08
N PHE A 107 -12.72 0.51 1.13
CA PHE A 107 -12.39 0.44 -0.29
C PHE A 107 -12.79 1.75 -0.98
N VAL A 108 -11.78 2.41 -1.55
CA VAL A 108 -11.89 3.62 -2.36
C VAL A 108 -11.62 3.24 -3.81
N PRO A 109 -12.68 2.95 -4.60
CA PRO A 109 -12.54 2.37 -5.93
C PRO A 109 -12.31 3.41 -7.04
N CYS A 110 -11.78 4.59 -6.72
CA CYS A 110 -11.59 5.70 -7.65
C CYS A 110 -10.23 6.37 -7.47
N TYR A 111 -9.83 7.16 -8.46
CA TYR A 111 -8.64 8.01 -8.32
C TYR A 111 -8.95 9.19 -7.39
N LEU A 112 -8.02 9.48 -6.48
CA LEU A 112 -8.10 10.61 -5.57
C LEU A 112 -7.45 11.85 -6.22
N ASN A 113 -8.25 12.60 -6.96
CA ASN A 113 -7.85 13.84 -7.64
C ASN A 113 -8.31 15.11 -6.91
N GLY A 114 -8.93 14.98 -5.73
CA GLY A 114 -9.52 16.10 -4.99
C GLY A 114 -11.03 16.31 -5.24
N GLU A 115 -11.64 15.56 -6.15
CA GLU A 115 -13.04 15.78 -6.58
C GLU A 115 -13.83 14.46 -6.66
N ASP A 116 -13.55 13.48 -5.79
CA ASP A 116 -14.24 12.19 -5.77
C ASP A 116 -15.69 12.28 -5.21
N GLY A 117 -16.01 13.34 -4.47
CA GLY A 117 -17.35 13.55 -3.91
C GLY A 117 -17.57 12.94 -2.52
N ILE A 118 -16.62 12.13 -2.01
CA ILE A 118 -16.62 11.61 -0.63
C ILE A 118 -15.51 12.25 0.19
N PHE A 119 -14.25 12.10 -0.22
CA PHE A 119 -13.11 12.65 0.50
C PHE A 119 -12.77 14.06 0.04
N ASN A 120 -12.83 14.29 -1.27
CA ASN A 120 -12.36 15.52 -1.94
C ASN A 120 -10.91 15.85 -1.53
N MET A 121 -10.07 14.82 -1.51
CA MET A 121 -8.64 14.89 -1.17
C MET A 121 -7.82 14.31 -2.32
N THR A 122 -6.59 14.78 -2.48
CA THR A 122 -5.67 14.15 -3.43
C THR A 122 -5.13 12.84 -2.85
N TYR A 123 -4.57 11.99 -3.71
CA TYR A 123 -3.87 10.79 -3.28
C TYR A 123 -2.82 11.06 -2.19
N TYR A 124 -2.02 12.11 -2.37
CA TYR A 124 -0.94 12.44 -1.43
C TYR A 124 -1.45 12.95 -0.08
N ASP A 125 -2.58 13.66 -0.05
CA ASP A 125 -3.21 14.08 1.21
C ASP A 125 -3.68 12.88 2.03
N LEU A 126 -4.27 11.88 1.37
CA LEU A 126 -4.72 10.66 2.05
C LEU A 126 -3.53 9.78 2.48
N LEU A 127 -2.49 9.69 1.63
CA LEU A 127 -1.26 8.96 1.94
C LEU A 127 -0.58 9.51 3.20
N LEU A 128 -0.46 10.83 3.33
CA LEU A 128 0.13 11.48 4.51
C LEU A 128 -0.59 11.13 5.82
N GLY A 129 -1.89 10.84 5.75
CA GLY A 129 -2.71 10.41 6.88
C GLY A 129 -2.50 8.94 7.29
N GLN A 130 -1.76 8.15 6.51
CA GLN A 130 -1.46 6.76 6.85
C GLN A 130 -0.30 6.66 7.84
N ASP A 131 -0.39 5.67 8.73
CA ASP A 131 0.66 5.32 9.67
C ASP A 131 1.63 4.28 9.09
N LEU A 132 1.14 3.41 8.20
CA LEU A 132 1.90 2.34 7.56
C LEU A 132 1.26 1.99 6.21
N SER A 133 2.07 1.78 5.18
CA SER A 133 1.60 1.31 3.89
C SER A 133 2.06 -0.13 3.61
N VAL A 134 1.27 -0.89 2.85
CA VAL A 134 1.50 -2.32 2.60
C VAL A 134 1.35 -2.63 1.11
N TYR A 135 2.44 -2.97 0.45
CA TYR A 135 2.50 -3.35 -0.97
C TYR A 135 3.11 -4.74 -1.10
N PRO A 136 2.38 -5.81 -0.74
CA PRO A 136 2.90 -7.15 -0.86
C PRO A 136 2.83 -7.58 -2.33
N SER A 137 3.57 -6.95 -3.24
CA SER A 137 3.45 -7.20 -4.67
C SER A 137 4.07 -8.54 -5.07
N TYR A 138 3.45 -9.23 -6.02
CA TYR A 138 4.02 -10.39 -6.69
C TYR A 138 4.74 -10.01 -8.00
N TYR A 139 4.23 -8.98 -8.69
CA TYR A 139 4.84 -8.47 -9.90
C TYR A 139 4.81 -6.95 -9.91
N GLU A 140 5.98 -6.34 -9.76
CA GLU A 140 6.14 -4.90 -9.71
C GLU A 140 7.55 -4.52 -10.21
N PRO A 141 7.71 -4.13 -11.49
CA PRO A 141 9.03 -3.92 -12.09
C PRO A 141 9.92 -2.94 -11.33
N TRP A 142 9.31 -1.92 -10.73
CA TRP A 142 9.98 -1.00 -9.82
C TRP A 142 9.24 -0.98 -8.48
N GLY A 143 8.24 -0.10 -8.34
CA GLY A 143 7.59 0.14 -7.06
C GLY A 143 7.59 1.61 -6.74
N TYR A 144 6.91 2.41 -7.56
CA TYR A 144 6.78 3.84 -7.30
C TYR A 144 5.95 4.10 -6.05
N THR A 145 4.88 3.33 -5.85
CA THR A 145 3.98 3.52 -4.72
C THR A 145 4.66 3.29 -3.37
N PRO A 146 5.44 2.21 -3.14
CA PRO A 146 6.22 2.10 -1.90
C PRO A 146 7.31 3.19 -1.77
N LEU A 147 7.94 3.63 -2.88
CA LEU A 147 8.89 4.74 -2.86
C LEU A 147 8.23 6.08 -2.49
N GLU A 148 7.05 6.37 -3.05
CA GLU A 148 6.25 7.55 -2.73
C GLU A 148 5.87 7.54 -1.25
N SER A 149 5.38 6.42 -0.72
CA SER A 149 5.06 6.28 0.71
C SER A 149 6.21 6.69 1.61
N VAL A 150 7.41 6.16 1.39
CA VAL A 150 8.57 6.51 2.23
C VAL A 150 9.01 7.97 2.05
N ALA A 151 8.89 8.53 0.84
CA ALA A 151 9.15 9.94 0.59
C ALA A 151 8.19 10.87 1.36
N PHE A 152 6.93 10.45 1.55
CA PHE A 152 5.94 11.11 2.39
C PHE A 152 6.02 10.69 3.87
N LYS A 153 7.14 10.09 4.28
CA LYS A 153 7.41 9.65 5.66
C LYS A 153 6.42 8.59 6.16
N VAL A 154 5.86 7.77 5.27
CA VAL A 154 5.00 6.65 5.61
C VAL A 154 5.83 5.36 5.52
N PRO A 155 6.09 4.69 6.65
CA PRO A 155 6.78 3.41 6.67
C PRO A 155 6.03 2.39 5.80
N THR A 156 6.76 1.45 5.22
CA THR A 156 6.23 0.66 4.11
C THR A 156 6.65 -0.80 4.16
N ILE A 157 5.70 -1.71 3.94
CA ILE A 157 5.97 -3.13 3.67
C ILE A 157 5.96 -3.35 2.16
N THR A 158 7.01 -3.97 1.63
CA THR A 158 7.13 -4.38 0.21
C THR A 158 7.67 -5.82 0.11
N THR A 159 7.99 -6.29 -1.10
CA THR A 159 8.49 -7.64 -1.34
C THR A 159 9.80 -7.62 -2.11
N ASP A 160 10.56 -8.70 -2.01
CA ASP A 160 11.75 -8.95 -2.81
C ASP A 160 11.43 -9.34 -4.27
N LEU A 161 10.16 -9.31 -4.70
CA LEU A 161 9.80 -9.41 -6.11
C LEU A 161 9.52 -8.04 -6.74
N ALA A 162 9.49 -6.98 -5.93
CA ALA A 162 9.39 -5.61 -6.40
C ALA A 162 10.80 -5.02 -6.61
N GLY A 163 11.02 -4.31 -7.73
CA GLY A 163 12.31 -3.67 -8.00
C GLY A 163 12.78 -2.70 -6.91
N PHE A 164 11.86 -1.99 -6.27
CA PHE A 164 12.12 -1.13 -5.11
C PHE A 164 12.56 -1.95 -3.89
N GLY A 165 11.94 -3.11 -3.65
CA GLY A 165 12.33 -4.01 -2.57
C GLY A 165 13.72 -4.61 -2.79
N HIS A 166 14.04 -5.02 -4.01
CA HIS A 166 15.40 -5.41 -4.39
C HIS A 166 16.41 -4.29 -4.15
N TRP A 167 16.10 -3.07 -4.61
CA TRP A 167 16.97 -1.92 -4.40
C TRP A 167 17.19 -1.62 -2.91
N VAL A 168 16.15 -1.74 -2.06
CA VAL A 168 16.29 -1.57 -0.60
C VAL A 168 17.22 -2.63 0.00
N GLN A 169 17.17 -3.87 -0.47
CA GLN A 169 18.04 -4.95 0.03
C GLN A 169 19.52 -4.70 -0.26
N ASP A 170 19.84 -3.93 -1.30
CA ASP A 170 21.21 -3.55 -1.65
C ASP A 170 21.74 -2.37 -0.82
N LEU A 171 20.91 -1.72 0.01
CA LEU A 171 21.33 -0.62 0.87
C LEU A 171 22.10 -1.14 2.09
N GLU A 172 23.21 -0.46 2.40
CA GLU A 172 23.95 -0.73 3.63
C GLU A 172 23.15 -0.32 4.88
N ASN A 173 23.23 -1.11 5.95
CA ASN A 173 22.63 -0.83 7.26
C ASN A 173 21.09 -0.75 7.30
N TRP A 174 20.39 -1.49 6.46
CA TRP A 174 18.93 -1.64 6.51
C TRP A 174 18.50 -2.86 7.34
N HIS A 175 17.58 -2.66 8.30
CA HIS A 175 17.12 -3.68 9.26
C HIS A 175 15.59 -3.73 9.41
N GLY A 176 14.85 -3.65 8.30
CA GLY A 176 13.40 -3.84 8.31
C GLY A 176 12.63 -2.62 8.83
N ILE A 177 11.52 -2.86 9.57
CA ILE A 177 10.51 -1.84 9.81
C ILE A 177 11.06 -0.64 10.58
N ASP A 178 12.03 -0.89 11.46
CA ASP A 178 12.63 0.18 12.23
C ASP A 178 13.33 1.18 11.32
N ASP A 179 13.91 0.77 10.18
CA ASP A 179 14.52 1.66 9.19
C ASP A 179 13.53 2.18 8.12
N GLY A 180 12.23 1.96 8.35
CA GLY A 180 11.15 2.55 7.55
C GLY A 180 10.62 1.66 6.42
N VAL A 181 11.35 0.62 6.01
CA VAL A 181 10.89 -0.32 4.97
C VAL A 181 11.08 -1.76 5.42
N VAL A 182 10.07 -2.62 5.25
CA VAL A 182 10.24 -4.07 5.35
C VAL A 182 10.18 -4.67 3.95
N VAL A 183 11.16 -5.51 3.61
CA VAL A 183 11.15 -6.29 2.36
C VAL A 183 10.88 -7.75 2.71
N LEU A 184 9.73 -8.28 2.26
CA LEU A 184 9.31 -9.64 2.50
C LEU A 184 9.78 -10.58 1.39
N HIS A 185 10.25 -11.78 1.76
CA HIS A 185 10.54 -12.81 0.77
C HIS A 185 9.25 -13.40 0.19
N ARG A 186 8.96 -13.24 -1.10
CA ARG A 186 7.75 -13.76 -1.74
C ARG A 186 8.08 -14.80 -2.80
N SER A 187 7.29 -15.87 -2.83
CA SER A 187 7.40 -16.95 -3.81
C SER A 187 6.03 -17.51 -4.18
N ASP A 188 6.01 -18.50 -5.07
CA ASP A 188 4.78 -19.16 -5.54
C ASP A 188 4.08 -19.98 -4.46
N SER A 189 4.80 -20.41 -3.42
CA SER A 189 4.32 -21.37 -2.42
C SER A 189 4.05 -20.76 -1.05
N ASN A 190 4.45 -19.51 -0.80
CA ASN A 190 4.45 -18.93 0.54
C ASN A 190 3.33 -17.91 0.80
N TYR A 191 2.25 -17.94 0.00
CA TYR A 191 1.11 -17.01 0.11
C TYR A 191 0.62 -16.80 1.55
N PHE A 192 0.40 -17.89 2.29
CA PHE A 192 -0.08 -17.82 3.67
C PHE A 192 1.00 -17.36 4.65
N GLU A 193 2.26 -17.71 4.42
CA GLU A 193 3.35 -17.21 5.25
C GLU A 193 3.47 -15.69 5.14
N ILE A 194 3.42 -15.14 3.91
CA ILE A 194 3.44 -13.70 3.69
C ILE A 194 2.27 -13.01 4.38
N ALA A 195 1.06 -13.57 4.28
CA ALA A 195 -0.10 -12.99 4.94
C ALA A 195 0.04 -12.99 6.48
N ASP A 196 0.66 -14.02 7.07
CA ASP A 196 0.99 -14.02 8.50
C ASP A 196 2.02 -12.97 8.85
N THR A 197 3.12 -12.90 8.10
CA THR A 197 4.20 -11.93 8.33
C THR A 197 3.70 -10.49 8.22
N VAL A 198 2.88 -10.16 7.22
CA VAL A 198 2.25 -8.83 7.11
C VAL A 198 1.39 -8.54 8.34
N LYS A 199 0.57 -9.50 8.79
CA LYS A 199 -0.26 -9.36 10.00
C LYS A 199 0.61 -9.11 11.23
N ASP A 200 1.72 -9.84 11.38
CA ASP A 200 2.61 -9.72 12.53
C ASP A 200 3.31 -8.36 12.55
N ILE A 201 3.79 -7.88 11.40
CA ILE A 201 4.40 -6.55 11.29
C ILE A 201 3.39 -5.44 11.64
N ILE A 202 2.14 -5.54 11.14
CA ILE A 202 1.10 -4.54 11.49
C ILE A 202 0.83 -4.58 13.01
N SER A 203 0.73 -5.78 13.60
CA SER A 203 0.48 -5.95 15.03
C SER A 203 1.63 -5.37 15.87
N GLU A 204 2.89 -5.67 15.51
CA GLU A 204 4.09 -5.13 16.15
C GLU A 204 4.17 -3.60 16.02
N PHE A 205 4.00 -3.07 14.80
CA PHE A 205 4.04 -1.64 14.55
C PHE A 205 2.94 -0.91 15.33
N SER A 206 1.76 -1.53 15.49
CA SER A 206 0.67 -0.95 16.29
C SER A 206 1.01 -0.75 17.77
N ALA A 207 2.03 -1.47 18.28
CA ALA A 207 2.51 -1.40 19.65
C ALA A 207 3.65 -0.40 19.86
N LYS A 208 4.25 0.15 18.79
CA LYS A 208 5.29 1.18 18.87
C LYS A 208 4.75 2.45 19.53
N SER A 209 5.56 3.09 20.36
CA SER A 209 5.25 4.39 20.94
C SER A 209 5.30 5.50 19.88
N LYS A 210 4.68 6.65 20.16
CA LYS A 210 4.73 7.82 19.27
C LYS A 210 6.16 8.25 18.93
N THR A 211 7.08 8.15 19.88
CA THR A 211 8.49 8.51 19.71
C THR A 211 9.20 7.53 18.77
N GLU A 212 8.95 6.24 18.94
CA GLU A 212 9.46 5.20 18.02
C GLU A 212 8.89 5.40 16.62
N THR A 213 7.57 5.56 16.48
CA THR A 213 6.93 5.80 15.18
C THR A 213 7.49 7.05 14.50
N ALA A 214 7.65 8.16 15.22
CA ALA A 214 8.25 9.39 14.65
C ALA A 214 9.68 9.13 14.14
N SER A 215 10.48 8.37 14.88
CA SER A 215 11.84 8.01 14.47
C SER A 215 11.87 7.13 13.22
N ILE A 216 10.96 6.16 13.12
CA ILE A 216 10.79 5.30 11.93
C ILE A 216 10.39 6.14 10.71
N ARG A 217 9.47 7.09 10.88
CA ARG A 217 9.02 7.99 9.80
C ARG A 217 10.15 8.85 9.24
N GLU A 218 11.06 9.34 10.09
CA GLU A 218 12.24 10.08 9.63
C GLU A 218 13.24 9.17 8.90
N ARG A 219 13.43 7.92 9.35
CA ARG A 219 14.28 6.95 8.63
C ARG A 219 13.70 6.56 7.27
N ALA A 220 12.38 6.41 7.15
CA ALA A 220 11.71 6.22 5.87
C ALA A 220 12.02 7.39 4.89
N ALA A 221 11.97 8.63 5.37
CA ALA A 221 12.32 9.81 4.58
C ALA A 221 13.80 9.80 4.13
N GLY A 222 14.70 9.40 5.02
CA GLY A 222 16.13 9.25 4.72
C GLY A 222 16.43 8.17 3.69
N LEU A 223 15.69 7.06 3.70
CA LEU A 223 15.77 6.02 2.67
C LEU A 223 15.31 6.56 1.31
N ALA A 224 14.21 7.33 1.27
CA ALA A 224 13.70 7.93 0.03
C ALA A 224 14.70 8.89 -0.65
N GLU A 225 15.53 9.58 0.13
CA GLU A 225 16.58 10.48 -0.39
C GLU A 225 17.58 9.73 -1.29
N GLN A 226 17.92 8.49 -0.92
CA GLN A 226 18.88 7.66 -1.64
C GLN A 226 18.34 7.19 -3.00
N ALA A 227 17.02 7.26 -3.20
CA ALA A 227 16.36 6.95 -4.48
C ALA A 227 16.17 8.18 -5.39
N LEU A 228 16.72 9.34 -5.04
CA LEU A 228 16.63 10.53 -5.88
C LEU A 228 17.39 10.36 -7.20
N TRP A 229 16.83 10.94 -8.28
CA TRP A 229 17.41 10.89 -9.62
C TRP A 229 18.88 11.31 -9.71
N LYS A 230 19.33 12.23 -8.85
CA LYS A 230 20.74 12.66 -8.79
C LYS A 230 21.70 11.49 -8.54
N HIS A 231 21.24 10.43 -7.89
CA HIS A 231 22.01 9.21 -7.61
C HIS A 231 21.89 8.20 -8.76
N PHE A 232 20.72 8.08 -9.41
CA PHE A 232 20.47 7.09 -10.46
C PHE A 232 20.91 7.51 -11.87
N ILE A 233 21.06 8.82 -12.12
CA ILE A 233 21.40 9.34 -13.45
C ILE A 233 22.75 8.81 -13.97
N VAL A 234 23.67 8.44 -13.07
CA VAL A 234 24.99 7.90 -13.44
C VAL A 234 24.88 6.63 -14.29
N HIS A 235 23.92 5.75 -14.00
CA HIS A 235 23.70 4.52 -14.78
C HIS A 235 23.18 4.80 -16.19
N TYR A 236 22.45 5.90 -16.38
CA TYR A 236 22.05 6.33 -17.73
C TYR A 236 23.24 6.81 -18.54
N TYR A 237 24.14 7.59 -17.93
CA TYR A 237 25.37 8.03 -18.61
C TYR A 237 26.25 6.86 -19.01
N GLU A 238 26.39 5.85 -18.14
CA GLU A 238 27.10 4.60 -18.45
C GLU A 238 26.46 3.86 -19.64
N ALA A 239 25.13 3.73 -19.64
CA ALA A 239 24.40 3.10 -20.74
C ALA A 239 24.60 3.84 -22.07
N TYR A 240 24.54 5.18 -22.06
CA TYR A 240 24.80 6.00 -23.24
C TYR A 240 26.24 5.85 -23.74
N ASP A 241 27.22 5.85 -22.84
CA ASP A 241 28.63 5.69 -23.19
C ASP A 241 28.89 4.30 -23.82
N VAL A 242 28.32 3.22 -23.26
CA VAL A 242 28.38 1.88 -23.86
C VAL A 242 27.76 1.86 -25.26
N ALA A 243 26.59 2.50 -25.45
CA ALA A 243 25.92 2.57 -26.74
C ALA A 243 26.75 3.33 -27.79
N LEU A 244 27.34 4.47 -27.41
CA LEU A 244 28.21 5.29 -28.27
C LEU A 244 29.49 4.54 -28.66
N ARG A 245 30.15 3.88 -27.70
CA ARG A 245 31.34 3.05 -27.95
C ARG A 245 31.05 1.93 -28.96
N ASN A 246 29.90 1.26 -28.84
CA ASN A 246 29.51 0.22 -29.78
C ASN A 246 29.11 0.77 -31.16
N ALA A 247 28.47 1.94 -31.21
CA ALA A 247 28.19 2.62 -32.48
C ALA A 247 29.48 3.02 -33.22
N GLY A 248 30.48 3.54 -32.50
CA GLY A 248 31.81 3.86 -33.04
C GLY A 248 32.54 2.64 -33.60
N LYS A 249 32.48 1.49 -32.92
CA LYS A 249 33.06 0.23 -33.44
C LYS A 249 32.40 -0.22 -34.75
N ARG A 250 31.08 -0.12 -34.86
CA ARG A 250 30.34 -0.51 -36.08
C ARG A 250 30.68 0.37 -37.27
N THR A 251 30.83 1.67 -37.05
CA THR A 251 31.20 2.63 -38.10
C THR A 251 32.64 2.44 -38.57
N ASN A 252 33.58 2.17 -37.65
CA ASN A 252 34.97 1.90 -38.01
C ASN A 252 35.17 0.56 -38.75
N ASN A 253 34.32 -0.44 -38.51
CA ASN A 253 34.40 -1.74 -39.20
C ASN A 253 33.75 -1.73 -40.61
N LEU A 254 33.15 -0.61 -41.02
CA LEU A 254 32.55 -0.43 -42.37
C LEU A 254 33.52 0.27 -43.35
N HIS A 255 34.70 0.68 -42.89
CA HIS A 255 35.81 1.24 -43.67
C HIS A 255 36.98 0.26 -43.71
#